data_AF-A0A8E0IDJ9-F1
#
_entry.id   AF-A0A8E0IDJ9-F1
#
_cell.length_a   1.000
_cell.length_b   1.000
_cell.length_c   1.000
_cell.angle_alpha   90.00
_cell.angle_beta   90.00
_cell.angle_gamma   90.00
#
_symmetry.space_group_name_H-M   'P 1'
#
loop_
_entity.id
_entity.type
_entity.pdbx_description
1 polymer ?
#
loop_
_entity_poly.entity_id
_entity_poly.type
_entity_poly.pdbx_seq_one_letter_code
_entity_poly.pdbx_strand_id
1 'polypeptide(L)'
;MLLAAGQNGKSIELEPLLAKGYQLILLVPAMNEEGIIEQTMRLFLRETANLPNVKMVIIDDASSDDTALLVKNFSKQAGGRIQLLQRQLPQAQTGKGNALNWAYQQVILDSRDRDHLICGVLDADAYMAEESYQKVIQYFAQDEKLDLLQTRVGMLETRNWLQIIQDIEFTVINDLIQNTRNRLG
;
A
#
# COMPACT_ATOMS: atom_id res chain seq x y z
N MET A 1 -12.81 -5.27 -6.58
CA MET A 1 -13.82 -4.24 -6.92
C MET A 1 -13.59 -3.04 -6.00
N LEU A 2 -13.00 -1.94 -6.51
CA LEU A 2 -12.89 -0.69 -5.74
C LEU A 2 -14.28 -0.04 -5.70
N LEU A 3 -14.87 0.07 -4.52
CA LEU A 3 -15.95 1.00 -4.25
C LEU A 3 -15.33 2.15 -3.48
N ALA A 4 -14.86 3.17 -4.18
CA ALA A 4 -14.72 4.47 -3.52
C ALA A 4 -16.13 5.02 -3.37
N ALA A 5 -16.71 4.85 -2.18
CA ALA A 5 -17.90 5.61 -1.79
C ALA A 5 -17.50 7.04 -1.40
N GLY A 6 -16.76 7.71 -2.28
CA GLY A 6 -16.86 9.16 -2.44
C GLY A 6 -18.18 9.43 -3.17
N GLN A 7 -18.84 10.54 -2.85
CA GLN A 7 -20.19 10.81 -3.34
C GLN A 7 -20.31 10.58 -4.86
N ASN A 8 -21.28 9.75 -5.24
CA ASN A 8 -21.64 9.30 -6.59
C ASN A 8 -20.96 7.99 -7.03
N GLY A 9 -21.71 6.89 -6.91
CA GLY A 9 -21.45 5.60 -7.55
C GLY A 9 -21.58 5.65 -9.08
N LYS A 10 -20.90 6.60 -9.72
CA LYS A 10 -20.69 6.61 -11.17
C LYS A 10 -19.53 5.66 -11.49
N SER A 11 -19.75 4.78 -12.45
CA SER A 11 -18.68 4.06 -13.13
C SER A 11 -17.68 5.07 -13.68
N ILE A 12 -16.41 4.88 -13.37
CA ILE A 12 -15.32 5.77 -13.80
C ILE A 12 -14.92 5.38 -15.21
N GLU A 13 -15.08 6.30 -16.15
CA GLU A 13 -14.50 6.17 -17.49
C GLU A 13 -12.97 6.34 -17.39
N LEU A 14 -12.26 5.38 -17.99
CA LEU A 14 -10.80 5.29 -17.97
C LEU A 14 -10.19 6.30 -18.96
N GLU A 15 -10.08 7.57 -18.56
CA GLU A 15 -9.29 8.56 -19.30
C GLU A 15 -7.77 8.33 -19.04
N PRO A 16 -6.87 8.55 -20.02
CA PRO A 16 -5.45 8.22 -19.88
C PRO A 16 -4.73 9.16 -18.89
N LEU A 17 -4.32 8.61 -17.75
CA LEU A 17 -3.81 9.32 -16.56
C LEU A 17 -2.39 9.82 -16.60
N LEU A 18 -1.73 9.71 -17.75
CA LEU A 18 -0.35 10.16 -17.89
C LEU A 18 -0.19 11.69 -17.75
N ALA A 19 -1.29 12.45 -17.75
CA ALA A 19 -1.25 13.91 -17.81
C ALA A 19 -0.91 14.62 -16.48
N LYS A 20 -1.24 14.06 -15.31
CA LYS A 20 -1.05 14.77 -14.01
C LYS A 20 0.19 14.37 -13.21
N GLY A 21 0.98 13.38 -13.64
CA GLY A 21 2.30 13.11 -13.04
C GLY A 21 2.33 12.61 -11.59
N TYR A 22 1.21 12.11 -11.04
CA TYR A 22 1.15 11.62 -9.66
C TYR A 22 2.18 10.53 -9.37
N GLN A 23 2.79 10.58 -8.19
CA GLN A 23 3.65 9.53 -7.66
C GLN A 23 2.91 8.80 -6.54
N LEU A 24 2.95 7.46 -6.53
CA LEU A 24 2.41 6.65 -5.45
C LEU A 24 3.57 5.99 -4.68
N ILE A 25 3.68 6.30 -3.39
CA ILE A 25 4.63 5.64 -2.48
C ILE A 25 3.86 4.78 -1.49
N LEU A 26 4.18 3.49 -1.44
CA LEU A 26 3.57 2.52 -0.54
C LEU A 26 4.54 2.21 0.60
N LEU A 27 4.16 2.56 1.82
CA LEU A 27 4.89 2.21 3.03
C LEU A 27 4.45 0.82 3.50
N VAL A 28 5.43 -0.08 3.67
CA VAL A 28 5.17 -1.48 4.04
C VAL A 28 6.00 -1.83 5.28
N PRO A 29 5.41 -1.85 6.48
CA PRO A 29 6.12 -2.32 7.67
C PRO A 29 6.28 -3.84 7.59
N ALA A 30 7.52 -4.31 7.72
CA ALA A 30 7.88 -5.71 7.66
C ALA A 30 8.88 -6.03 8.78
N MET A 31 8.40 -6.68 9.85
CA MET A 31 9.23 -7.11 10.98
C MET A 31 9.06 -8.62 11.16
N ASN A 32 10.14 -9.37 10.94
CA ASN A 32 10.14 -10.83 10.93
C ASN A 32 9.19 -11.46 9.89
N GLU A 33 9.30 -11.01 8.64
CA GLU A 33 8.45 -11.37 7.50
C GLU A 33 9.23 -12.12 6.39
N GLU A 34 10.34 -12.81 6.73
CA GLU A 34 11.22 -13.45 5.75
C GLU A 34 10.50 -14.47 4.85
N GLY A 35 9.45 -15.11 5.37
CA GLY A 35 8.68 -16.13 4.67
C GLY A 35 7.79 -15.59 3.54
N ILE A 36 7.47 -14.29 3.52
CA ILE A 36 6.51 -13.71 2.57
C ILE A 36 7.04 -12.50 1.81
N ILE A 37 7.97 -11.73 2.39
CA ILE A 37 8.35 -10.41 1.88
C ILE A 37 8.90 -10.45 0.46
N GLU A 38 9.65 -11.49 0.09
CA GLU A 38 10.17 -11.63 -1.28
C GLU A 38 9.05 -11.83 -2.31
N GLN A 39 8.06 -12.66 -1.99
CA GLN A 39 6.90 -12.87 -2.85
C GLN A 39 6.12 -11.58 -3.05
N THR A 40 5.89 -10.81 -1.98
CA THR A 40 5.22 -9.51 -2.02
C THR A 40 5.95 -8.54 -2.95
N MET A 41 7.28 -8.42 -2.83
CA MET A 41 8.09 -7.56 -3.70
C MET A 41 8.07 -8.01 -5.18
N ARG A 42 8.09 -9.32 -5.44
CA ARG A 42 7.98 -9.87 -6.80
C ARG A 42 6.64 -9.56 -7.44
N LEU A 43 5.54 -9.79 -6.71
CA LEU A 43 4.19 -9.49 -7.18
C LEU A 43 4.02 -7.99 -7.40
N PHE A 44 4.51 -7.16 -6.48
CA PHE A 44 4.51 -5.72 -6.65
C PHE A 44 5.17 -5.27 -7.95
N LEU A 45 6.40 -5.72 -8.24
CA LEU A 45 7.09 -5.32 -9.48
C LEU A 45 6.36 -5.81 -10.74
N ARG A 46 5.78 -7.00 -10.69
CA ARG A 46 4.99 -7.57 -11.79
C ARG A 46 3.74 -6.72 -12.06
N GLU A 47 2.93 -6.49 -11.04
CA GLU A 47 1.64 -5.79 -11.15
C GLU A 47 1.79 -4.28 -11.38
N THR A 48 2.99 -3.73 -11.19
CA THR A 48 3.26 -2.31 -11.45
C THR A 48 4.22 -2.10 -12.62
N ALA A 49 4.48 -3.12 -13.44
CA ALA A 49 5.47 -3.05 -14.53
C ALA A 49 5.22 -1.87 -15.50
N ASN A 50 3.95 -1.53 -15.76
CA ASN A 50 3.56 -0.41 -16.61
C ASN A 50 3.32 0.91 -15.83
N LEU A 51 3.63 0.95 -14.53
CA LEU A 51 3.35 2.06 -13.62
C LEU A 51 4.63 2.55 -12.94
N PRO A 52 5.60 3.15 -13.67
CA PRO A 52 6.93 3.48 -13.15
C PRO A 52 6.93 4.52 -12.01
N ASN A 53 5.85 5.27 -11.88
CA ASN A 53 5.58 6.25 -10.82
C ASN A 53 5.15 5.63 -9.48
N VAL A 54 4.96 4.31 -9.42
CA VAL A 54 4.67 3.60 -8.17
C VAL A 54 5.97 3.08 -7.54
N LYS A 55 6.17 3.33 -6.25
CA LYS A 55 7.31 2.86 -5.46
C LYS A 55 6.84 2.20 -4.18
N MET A 56 7.63 1.24 -3.70
CA MET A 56 7.42 0.56 -2.43
C MET A 56 8.59 0.84 -1.50
N VAL A 57 8.28 1.22 -0.26
CA VAL A 57 9.25 1.48 0.80
C VAL A 57 8.98 0.48 1.91
N ILE A 58 9.86 -0.50 2.03
CA ILE A 58 9.81 -1.49 3.10
C ILE A 58 10.46 -0.89 4.35
N ILE A 59 9.80 -1.05 5.49
CA ILE A 59 10.26 -0.56 6.79
C ILE A 59 10.56 -1.78 7.66
N ASP A 60 11.85 -2.09 7.79
CA ASP A 60 12.35 -3.09 8.72
C ASP A 60 12.51 -2.47 10.11
N ASP A 61 11.80 -3.01 11.09
CA ASP A 61 11.78 -2.48 12.46
C ASP A 61 12.70 -3.26 13.41
N ALA A 62 13.95 -3.48 12.98
CA ALA A 62 14.94 -4.33 13.62
C ALA A 62 14.49 -5.81 13.71
N SER A 63 14.23 -6.42 12.56
CA SER A 63 13.96 -7.87 12.48
C SER A 63 15.12 -8.69 13.03
N SER A 64 14.79 -9.86 13.61
CA SER A 64 15.75 -10.86 14.08
C SER A 64 16.02 -11.97 13.07
N ASP A 65 15.27 -11.98 11.97
CA ASP A 65 15.36 -12.96 10.88
C ASP A 65 15.99 -12.32 9.61
N ASP A 66 15.95 -13.01 8.47
CA ASP A 66 16.59 -12.53 7.23
C ASP A 66 15.77 -11.49 6.45
N THR A 67 14.65 -10.97 6.99
CA THR A 67 13.76 -10.00 6.31
C THR A 67 14.53 -8.84 5.67
N ALA A 68 15.37 -8.16 6.46
CA ALA A 68 16.14 -7.02 5.97
C ALA A 68 17.15 -7.40 4.89
N LEU A 69 17.77 -8.58 5.01
CA LEU A 69 18.75 -9.08 4.06
C LEU A 69 18.08 -9.39 2.71
N LEU A 70 16.93 -10.06 2.73
CA LEU A 70 16.13 -10.37 1.55
C LEU A 70 15.73 -9.09 0.81
N VAL A 71 15.18 -8.10 1.52
CA VAL A 71 14.78 -6.82 0.92
C VAL A 71 15.98 -6.05 0.37
N LYS A 72 17.10 -6.03 1.10
CA LYS A 72 18.33 -5.36 0.64
C LYS A 72 18.88 -5.99 -0.63
N ASN A 73 18.85 -7.31 -0.76
CA ASN A 73 19.30 -8.00 -1.96
C ASN A 73 18.32 -7.80 -3.12
N PHE A 74 17.02 -7.86 -2.85
CA PHE A 74 15.98 -7.66 -3.86
C PHE A 74 15.93 -6.22 -4.38
N SER A 75 16.15 -5.21 -3.54
CA SER A 75 16.12 -3.80 -3.97
C SER A 75 17.20 -3.47 -5.01
N LYS A 76 18.36 -4.15 -4.99
CA LYS A 76 19.45 -3.97 -5.97
C LYS A 76 19.01 -4.29 -7.40
N GLN A 77 18.10 -5.25 -7.59
CA GLN A 77 17.58 -5.64 -8.90
C GLN A 77 16.26 -4.95 -9.26
N ALA A 78 15.67 -4.18 -8.33
CA ALA A 78 14.35 -3.55 -8.49
C ALA A 78 14.36 -2.17 -9.19
N GLY A 79 15.49 -1.75 -9.76
CA GLY A 79 15.59 -0.49 -10.51
C GLY A 79 15.24 0.76 -9.71
N GLY A 80 15.46 0.75 -8.39
CA GLY A 80 15.11 1.87 -7.51
C GLY A 80 13.62 2.01 -7.17
N ARG A 81 12.79 1.03 -7.55
CA ARG A 81 11.34 1.03 -7.24
C ARG A 81 11.00 0.43 -5.88
N ILE A 82 11.95 -0.26 -5.26
CA ILE A 82 11.87 -0.79 -3.90
C ILE A 82 13.00 -0.19 -3.09
N GLN A 83 12.65 0.41 -1.96
CA GLN A 83 13.59 0.98 -0.99
C GLN A 83 13.44 0.28 0.35
N LEU A 84 14.55 0.02 1.02
CA LEU A 84 14.59 -0.45 2.40
C LEU A 84 14.91 0.71 3.33
N LEU A 85 14.10 0.89 4.36
CA LEU A 85 14.41 1.71 5.53
C LEU A 85 14.51 0.80 6.75
N GLN A 86 15.57 0.98 7.55
CA GLN A 86 15.82 0.15 8.72
C GLN A 86 15.87 1.00 9.98
N ARG A 87 15.07 0.63 10.98
CA ARG A 87 15.15 1.18 12.33
C ARG A 87 16.10 0.33 13.17
N GLN A 88 16.67 0.93 14.21
CA GLN A 88 17.60 0.27 15.13
C GLN A 88 17.09 0.42 16.57
N LEU A 89 17.39 -0.56 17.42
CA LEU A 89 17.11 -0.48 18.85
C LEU A 89 17.94 0.67 19.49
N PRO A 90 17.41 1.36 20.52
CA PRO A 90 16.13 1.14 21.19
C PRO A 90 14.93 1.81 20.51
N GLN A 91 15.11 2.53 19.41
CA GLN A 91 14.01 3.26 18.75
C GLN A 91 13.12 2.34 17.90
N ALA A 92 13.64 1.18 17.48
CA ALA A 92 12.90 0.13 16.79
C ALA A 92 11.99 -0.69 17.73
N GLN A 93 11.07 -1.46 17.16
CA GLN A 93 10.11 -2.32 17.86
C GLN A 93 9.20 -1.57 18.85
N THR A 94 8.99 -0.27 18.61
CA THR A 94 8.12 0.60 19.42
C THR A 94 6.68 0.65 18.89
N GLY A 95 6.32 -0.23 17.95
CA GLY A 95 4.99 -0.38 17.36
C GLY A 95 4.88 0.10 15.92
N LYS A 96 3.93 -0.49 15.16
CA LYS A 96 3.69 -0.25 13.72
C LYS A 96 3.50 1.23 13.40
N GLY A 97 2.72 1.95 14.20
CA GLY A 97 2.47 3.39 14.01
C GLY A 97 3.75 4.23 14.12
N ASN A 98 4.63 3.90 15.07
CA ASN A 98 5.92 4.60 15.20
C ASN A 98 6.84 4.31 14.01
N ALA A 99 6.84 3.08 13.49
CA ALA A 99 7.61 2.72 12.30
C ALA A 99 7.13 3.48 11.06
N LEU A 100 5.81 3.54 10.86
CA LEU A 100 5.19 4.27 9.76
C LEU A 100 5.43 5.78 9.86
N ASN A 101 5.24 6.39 11.03
CA ASN A 101 5.50 7.82 11.24
C ASN A 101 6.96 8.18 10.98
N TRP A 102 7.88 7.34 11.45
CA TRP A 102 9.31 7.53 11.17
C TRP A 102 9.59 7.46 9.67
N ALA A 103 9.08 6.43 8.97
CA ALA A 103 9.29 6.29 7.54
C ALA A 103 8.67 7.43 6.73
N TYR A 104 7.46 7.88 7.10
CA TYR A 104 6.79 9.02 6.50
C TYR A 104 7.66 10.28 6.56
N GLN A 105 8.31 10.54 7.70
CA GLN A 105 9.25 11.65 7.84
C GLN A 105 10.46 11.51 6.90
N GLN A 106 10.96 10.29 6.68
CA GLN A 106 12.12 10.06 5.82
C GLN A 106 11.84 10.23 4.32
N VAL A 107 10.62 9.93 3.87
CA VAL A 107 10.32 9.80 2.42
C VAL A 107 9.30 10.81 1.89
N ILE A 108 8.38 11.28 2.73
CA ILE A 108 7.26 12.12 2.28
C ILE A 108 7.52 13.59 2.60
N LEU A 109 7.99 13.90 3.82
CA LEU A 109 8.17 15.30 4.25
C LEU A 109 9.19 16.06 3.39
N ASP A 110 10.22 15.37 2.90
CA ASP A 110 11.28 15.95 2.06
C ASP A 110 10.94 15.95 0.55
N SER A 111 9.75 15.45 0.16
CA SER A 111 9.33 15.47 -1.24
C SER A 111 9.11 16.89 -1.75
N ARG A 112 9.64 17.18 -2.95
CA ARG A 112 9.55 18.49 -3.59
C ARG A 112 8.18 18.80 -4.16
N ASP A 113 7.43 17.76 -4.54
CA ASP A 113 6.10 17.88 -5.14
C ASP A 113 5.12 17.06 -4.31
N ARG A 114 4.63 17.69 -3.23
CA ARG A 114 3.71 17.04 -2.28
C ARG A 114 2.28 17.01 -2.81
N ASP A 115 1.91 17.96 -3.66
CA ASP A 115 0.55 18.09 -4.20
C ASP A 115 0.20 16.93 -5.15
N HIS A 116 1.22 16.28 -5.74
CA HIS A 116 1.06 15.11 -6.62
C HIS A 116 1.61 13.82 -5.99
N LEU A 117 1.82 13.79 -4.68
CA LEU A 117 2.35 12.62 -3.97
C LEU A 117 1.26 11.92 -3.16
N ILE A 118 0.94 10.69 -3.56
CA ILE A 118 0.04 9.81 -2.83
C ILE A 118 0.88 8.90 -1.93
N CYS A 119 0.59 8.92 -0.63
CA CYS A 119 1.20 8.01 0.34
C CYS A 119 0.18 6.94 0.75
N GLY A 120 0.47 5.68 0.48
CA GLY A 120 -0.33 4.52 0.89
C GLY A 120 0.39 3.68 1.94
N VAL A 121 -0.35 2.85 2.65
CA VAL A 121 0.19 1.84 3.56
C VAL A 121 -0.35 0.48 3.14
N LEU A 122 0.53 -0.52 3.04
CA LEU A 122 0.15 -1.92 2.80
C LEU A 122 0.82 -2.81 3.83
N ASP A 123 0.22 -3.96 4.11
CA ASP A 123 0.83 -4.99 4.93
C ASP A 123 1.92 -5.75 4.15
N ALA A 124 2.83 -6.43 4.87
CA ALA A 124 3.95 -7.16 4.27
C ALA A 124 3.53 -8.34 3.39
N ASP A 125 2.29 -8.81 3.53
CA ASP A 125 1.66 -9.90 2.78
C ASP A 125 0.58 -9.40 1.80
N ALA A 126 0.43 -8.08 1.64
CA ALA A 126 -0.61 -7.51 0.80
C ALA A 126 -0.34 -7.73 -0.69
N TYR A 127 -1.42 -8.00 -1.43
CA TYR A 127 -1.42 -8.06 -2.89
C TYR A 127 -2.45 -7.08 -3.46
N MET A 128 -2.05 -6.39 -4.53
CA MET A 128 -2.94 -5.57 -5.34
C MET A 128 -2.62 -5.82 -6.82
N ALA A 129 -3.67 -5.99 -7.62
CA ALA A 129 -3.55 -6.11 -9.07
C ALA A 129 -3.27 -4.75 -9.73
N GLU A 130 -2.69 -4.76 -10.93
CA GLU A 130 -2.39 -3.55 -11.73
C GLU A 130 -3.54 -2.55 -11.79
N GLU A 131 -4.77 -3.03 -12.05
CA GLU A 131 -5.94 -2.16 -12.19
C GLU A 131 -6.30 -1.46 -10.86
N SER A 132 -5.93 -2.05 -9.73
CA SER A 132 -6.17 -1.45 -8.41
C SER A 132 -5.23 -0.27 -8.16
N TYR A 133 -3.95 -0.39 -8.52
CA TYR A 133 -3.01 0.73 -8.46
C TYR A 133 -3.43 1.87 -9.39
N GLN A 134 -3.83 1.55 -10.61
CA GLN A 134 -4.34 2.54 -11.57
C GLN A 134 -5.55 3.29 -11.01
N LYS A 135 -6.50 2.57 -10.43
CA LYS A 135 -7.70 3.19 -9.84
C LYS A 135 -7.36 4.11 -8.67
N VAL A 136 -6.43 3.73 -7.79
CA VAL A 136 -6.01 4.63 -6.69
C VAL A 136 -5.49 5.95 -7.25
N ILE A 137 -4.56 5.89 -8.22
CA ILE A 137 -4.01 7.07 -8.87
C ILE A 137 -5.12 7.88 -9.57
N GLN A 138 -6.10 7.20 -10.17
CA GLN A 138 -7.26 7.83 -10.82
C GLN A 138 -8.10 8.65 -9.89
N TYR A 139 -8.48 8.08 -8.76
CA TYR A 139 -9.34 8.77 -7.81
C TYR A 139 -8.71 10.07 -7.33
N PHE A 140 -7.43 10.04 -6.95
CA PHE A 140 -6.72 11.26 -6.54
C PHE A 140 -6.52 12.26 -7.68
N ALA A 141 -6.28 11.79 -8.91
CA ALA A 141 -6.10 12.68 -10.05
C ALA A 141 -7.40 13.39 -10.50
N GLN A 142 -8.54 12.74 -10.32
CA GLN A 142 -9.85 13.24 -10.75
C GLN A 142 -10.54 14.13 -9.71
N ASP A 143 -10.29 13.91 -8.42
CA ASP A 143 -10.89 14.68 -7.34
C ASP A 143 -9.82 15.31 -6.45
N GLU A 144 -9.56 16.60 -6.67
CA GLU A 144 -8.60 17.38 -5.87
C GLU A 144 -9.05 17.58 -4.41
N LYS A 145 -10.31 17.25 -4.08
CA LYS A 145 -10.81 17.28 -2.69
C LYS A 145 -10.67 15.94 -1.98
N LEU A 146 -10.17 14.91 -2.64
CA LEU A 146 -9.99 13.60 -2.05
C LEU A 146 -8.72 13.56 -1.20
N ASP A 147 -8.88 13.57 0.12
CA ASP A 147 -7.76 13.49 1.06
C ASP A 147 -7.39 12.04 1.45
N LEU A 148 -8.37 11.13 1.41
CA LEU A 148 -8.20 9.75 1.86
C LEU A 148 -9.00 8.78 1.00
N LEU A 149 -8.34 7.71 0.57
CA LEU A 149 -8.96 6.58 -0.11
C LEU A 149 -8.60 5.28 0.63
N GLN A 150 -9.61 4.46 0.87
CA GLN A 150 -9.43 3.12 1.41
C GLN A 150 -9.83 2.08 0.38
N THR A 151 -8.92 1.15 0.09
CA THR A 151 -9.22 -0.02 -0.73
C THR A 151 -9.90 -1.09 0.11
N ARG A 152 -10.76 -1.87 -0.52
CA ARG A 152 -11.34 -3.05 0.13
C ARG A 152 -10.26 -4.11 0.29
N VAL A 153 -10.23 -4.72 1.46
CA VAL A 153 -9.39 -5.89 1.75
C VAL A 153 -10.27 -7.14 1.61
N GLY A 154 -9.72 -8.18 0.98
CA GLY A 154 -10.33 -9.50 0.90
C GLY A 154 -9.23 -10.56 0.88
N MET A 155 -9.58 -11.81 1.13
CA MET A 155 -8.61 -12.89 1.06
C MET A 155 -8.32 -13.27 -0.41
N LEU A 156 -7.05 -13.49 -0.73
CA LEU A 156 -6.65 -13.95 -2.08
C LEU A 156 -7.17 -15.37 -2.36
N GLU A 157 -7.13 -16.23 -1.35
CA GLU A 157 -7.63 -17.59 -1.45
C GLU A 157 -8.30 -18.01 -0.13
N THR A 158 -9.45 -18.68 -0.26
CA THR A 158 -10.17 -19.31 0.85
C THR A 158 -10.23 -20.81 0.61
N ARG A 159 -9.52 -21.59 1.43
CA ARG A 159 -9.43 -23.05 1.31
C ARG A 159 -10.11 -23.80 2.45
N ASN A 160 -10.50 -23.11 3.52
CA ASN A 160 -11.16 -23.70 4.68
C ASN A 160 -12.21 -22.75 5.30
N TRP A 161 -13.04 -23.30 6.19
CA TRP A 161 -14.14 -22.57 6.83
C TRP A 161 -13.70 -21.35 7.64
N LEU A 162 -12.52 -21.40 8.28
CA LEU A 162 -12.01 -20.25 9.03
C LEU A 162 -11.64 -19.10 8.09
N GLN A 163 -10.97 -19.40 6.98
CA GLN A 163 -10.63 -18.42 5.95
C GLN A 163 -11.89 -17.85 5.28
N ILE A 164 -12.93 -18.66 5.07
CA ILE A 164 -14.22 -18.16 4.55
C ILE A 164 -14.86 -17.19 5.54
N ILE A 165 -14.89 -17.50 6.83
CA ILE A 165 -15.44 -16.60 7.86
C ILE A 165 -14.61 -15.32 7.95
N GLN A 166 -13.28 -15.43 7.87
CA GLN A 166 -12.39 -14.28 7.87
C GLN A 166 -12.59 -13.40 6.63
N ASP A 167 -12.82 -14.00 5.46
CA ASP A 167 -13.16 -13.25 4.25
C ASP A 167 -14.53 -12.56 4.38
N ILE A 168 -15.54 -13.20 4.99
CA ILE A 168 -16.83 -12.58 5.29
C ILE A 168 -16.66 -11.38 6.24
N GLU A 169 -15.82 -11.49 7.27
CA GLU A 169 -15.53 -10.38 8.17
C GLU A 169 -14.92 -9.19 7.41
N PHE A 170 -13.89 -9.45 6.59
CA PHE A 170 -13.24 -8.40 5.79
C PHE A 170 -14.14 -7.82 4.70
N THR A 171 -15.00 -8.63 4.11
CA THR A 171 -15.86 -8.26 2.99
C THR A 171 -17.13 -7.56 3.50
N VAL A 172 -17.77 -8.02 4.56
CA VAL A 172 -19.08 -7.50 4.97
C VAL A 172 -18.96 -6.50 6.10
N ILE A 173 -18.25 -6.85 7.17
CA ILE A 173 -18.21 -6.03 8.39
C ILE A 173 -17.34 -4.79 8.17
N ASN A 174 -16.13 -4.98 7.64
CA ASN A 174 -15.24 -3.86 7.35
C ASN A 174 -15.83 -2.92 6.30
N ASP A 175 -16.49 -3.44 5.27
CA ASP A 175 -17.17 -2.61 4.27
C ASP A 175 -18.33 -1.81 4.86
N LEU A 176 -19.11 -2.41 5.76
CA LEU A 176 -20.18 -1.70 6.45
C LEU A 176 -19.62 -0.56 7.30
N ILE A 177 -18.56 -0.82 8.07
CA ILE A 177 -17.91 0.20 8.91
C ILE A 177 -17.33 1.32 8.04
N GLN A 178 -16.62 0.98 6.97
CA GLN A 178 -16.01 1.94 6.05
C GLN A 178 -17.07 2.83 5.38
N ASN A 179 -18.13 2.23 4.84
CA ASN A 179 -19.22 2.97 4.19
C ASN A 179 -20.02 3.83 5.19
N THR A 180 -20.12 3.38 6.44
CA THR A 180 -20.79 4.14 7.50
C THR A 180 -19.97 5.36 7.89
N ARG A 181 -18.65 5.22 8.10
CA ARG A 181 -17.74 6.33 8.36
C ARG A 181 -17.74 7.35 7.22
N ASN A 182 -17.68 6.90 5.97
CA ASN A 182 -17.74 7.79 4.80
C ASN A 182 -19.04 8.60 4.72
N ARG A 183 -20.14 8.10 5.27
CA ARG A 183 -21.45 8.77 5.25
C ARG A 183 -21.72 9.67 6.45
N LEU A 184 -21.19 9.31 7.62
CA LEU A 184 -21.54 9.95 8.88
C LEU A 184 -20.43 10.82 9.48
N GLY A 185 -19.19 10.71 8.99
CA GLY A 185 -18.01 11.38 9.57
C GLY A 185 -17.33 10.51 10.61
#